data_AF-A0AB74DY84-F1
#
_entry.id   AF-A0AB74DY84-F1
#
_cell.length_a   1.000
_cell.length_b   1.000
_cell.length_c   1.000
_cell.angle_alpha   90.00
_cell.angle_beta   90.00
_cell.angle_gamma   90.00
#
_symmetry.space_group_name_H-M   'P 1'
#
loop_
_entity.id
_entity.type
_entity.pdbx_description
1 polymer ?
#
loop_
_entity_poly.entity_id
_entity_poly.type
_entity_poly.pdbx_seq_one_letter_code
_entity_poly.pdbx_strand_id
1 'polypeptide(L)'
;GKWEEKICHLAKQDKVLPLNSGTEAVEAAIKIARKWGSDVKGITDGQVEIIAMNNNFHGRTLGSLSLSNHDAYKSGFHPLLQGTKTVDFGDIEQLTQAISPNTAAIILEPIQG
;
A
#
# COMPACT_ATOMS: atom_id res chain seq x y z
N GLY A 1 -22.01 1.31 13.72
CA GLY A 1 -22.50 0.92 15.06
C GLY A 1 -21.63 1.55 16.12
N LYS A 2 -21.84 1.17 17.40
CA LYS A 2 -21.12 1.79 18.54
C LYS A 2 -19.61 1.66 18.47
N TRP A 3 -19.11 0.53 17.95
CA TRP A 3 -17.68 0.29 17.81
C TRP A 3 -17.09 1.15 16.69
N GLU A 4 -17.74 1.21 15.53
CA GLU A 4 -17.31 2.00 14.38
C GLU A 4 -17.24 3.50 14.70
N GLU A 5 -18.26 4.03 15.37
CA GLU A 5 -18.28 5.45 15.79
C GLU A 5 -17.12 5.76 16.75
N LYS A 6 -16.87 4.89 17.73
CA LYS A 6 -15.79 5.08 18.71
C LYS A 6 -14.42 5.08 18.05
N ILE A 7 -14.14 4.13 17.14
CA ILE A 7 -12.83 4.02 16.51
C ILE A 7 -12.60 5.15 15.50
N CYS A 8 -13.61 5.54 14.73
CA CYS A 8 -13.55 6.71 13.84
C CYS A 8 -13.21 7.99 14.62
N HIS A 9 -13.87 8.22 15.75
CA HIS A 9 -13.60 9.39 16.60
C HIS A 9 -12.16 9.40 17.14
N LEU A 10 -11.66 8.26 17.66
CA LEU A 10 -10.29 8.17 18.19
C LEU A 10 -9.22 8.35 17.10
N ALA A 11 -9.43 7.75 15.93
CA ALA A 11 -8.50 7.83 14.79
C ALA A 11 -8.62 9.12 13.97
N LYS A 12 -9.61 9.98 14.26
CA LYS A 12 -9.96 11.18 13.49
C LYS A 12 -10.22 10.86 12.01
N GLN A 13 -11.02 9.82 11.75
CA GLN A 13 -11.39 9.36 10.41
C GLN A 13 -12.91 9.33 10.23
N ASP A 14 -13.40 9.46 9.00
CA ASP A 14 -14.83 9.47 8.69
C ASP A 14 -15.43 8.06 8.58
N LYS A 15 -14.62 7.06 8.23
CA LYS A 15 -15.03 5.68 7.95
C LYS A 15 -14.02 4.70 8.53
N VAL A 16 -14.52 3.49 8.83
CA VAL A 16 -13.71 2.34 9.21
C VAL A 16 -14.17 1.10 8.45
N LEU A 17 -13.23 0.25 8.07
CA LEU A 17 -13.47 -1.06 7.48
C LEU A 17 -12.86 -2.14 8.39
N PRO A 18 -13.67 -2.87 9.18
CA PRO A 18 -13.16 -3.97 10.00
C PRO A 18 -12.74 -5.17 9.13
N LEU A 19 -11.58 -5.75 9.45
CA LEU A 19 -10.97 -6.90 8.77
C LEU A 19 -10.36 -7.85 9.82
N ASN A 20 -9.98 -9.07 9.44
CA ASN A 20 -9.56 -10.13 10.36
C ASN A 20 -8.04 -10.15 10.61
N SER A 21 -7.24 -9.63 9.68
CA SER A 21 -5.79 -9.66 9.76
C SER A 21 -5.12 -8.39 9.22
N GLY A 22 -3.86 -8.17 9.62
CA GLY A 22 -3.06 -7.07 9.06
C GLY A 22 -2.87 -7.17 7.55
N THR A 23 -2.69 -8.39 7.00
CA THR A 23 -2.53 -8.57 5.56
C THR A 23 -3.81 -8.26 4.77
N GLU A 24 -4.99 -8.57 5.33
CA GLU A 24 -6.26 -8.13 4.73
C GLU A 24 -6.39 -6.61 4.75
N ALA A 25 -5.95 -5.94 5.83
CA ALA A 25 -5.96 -4.49 5.92
C ALA A 25 -5.06 -3.82 4.88
N VAL A 26 -3.87 -4.39 4.64
CA VAL A 26 -2.97 -3.94 3.56
C VAL A 26 -3.61 -4.18 2.20
N GLU A 27 -4.17 -5.37 1.92
CA GLU A 27 -4.85 -5.64 0.65
C GLU A 27 -6.03 -4.69 0.40
N ALA A 28 -6.79 -4.37 1.44
CA ALA A 28 -7.84 -3.37 1.35
C ALA A 28 -7.27 -1.98 1.03
N ALA A 29 -6.17 -1.56 1.68
CA ALA A 29 -5.50 -0.30 1.40
C ALA A 29 -4.95 -0.23 -0.04
N ILE A 30 -4.34 -1.30 -0.54
CA ILE A 30 -3.88 -1.43 -1.94
C ILE A 30 -5.07 -1.23 -2.88
N LYS A 31 -6.19 -1.92 -2.65
CA LYS A 31 -7.39 -1.83 -3.49
C LYS A 31 -8.02 -0.44 -3.46
N ILE A 32 -8.13 0.16 -2.28
CA ILE A 32 -8.68 1.52 -2.11
C ILE A 32 -7.81 2.53 -2.85
N ALA A 33 -6.49 2.49 -2.65
CA ALA A 33 -5.54 3.37 -3.33
C ALA A 33 -5.62 3.23 -4.86
N ARG A 34 -5.64 1.98 -5.37
CA ARG A 34 -5.73 1.74 -6.82
C ARG A 34 -7.06 2.22 -7.39
N LYS A 35 -8.18 1.87 -6.76
CA LYS A 35 -9.51 2.29 -7.20
C LYS A 35 -9.65 3.81 -7.17
N TRP A 36 -9.18 4.47 -6.12
CA TRP A 36 -9.16 5.93 -6.03
C TRP A 36 -8.24 6.56 -7.10
N GLY A 37 -7.08 5.96 -7.34
CA GLY A 37 -6.14 6.38 -8.38
C GLY A 37 -6.79 6.40 -9.77
N SER A 38 -7.55 5.35 -10.10
CA SER A 38 -8.29 5.28 -11.36
C SER A 38 -9.51 6.21 -11.37
N ASP A 39 -10.41 6.08 -10.39
CA ASP A 39 -11.73 6.72 -10.42
C ASP A 39 -11.68 8.23 -10.14
N VAL A 40 -10.75 8.67 -9.28
CA VAL A 40 -10.73 10.03 -8.75
C VAL A 40 -9.52 10.81 -9.24
N LYS A 41 -8.31 10.22 -9.16
CA LYS A 41 -7.09 10.86 -9.66
C LYS A 41 -7.01 10.83 -11.20
N GLY A 42 -7.77 9.95 -11.85
CA GLY A 42 -7.83 9.84 -13.32
C GLY A 42 -6.63 9.14 -13.94
N ILE A 43 -5.92 8.31 -13.17
CA ILE A 43 -4.83 7.48 -13.69
C ILE A 43 -5.43 6.37 -14.56
N THR A 44 -4.83 6.11 -15.72
CA THR A 44 -5.24 5.01 -16.59
C THR A 44 -5.27 3.69 -15.83
N ASP A 45 -6.35 2.92 -15.97
CA ASP A 45 -6.45 1.62 -15.33
C ASP A 45 -5.27 0.70 -15.72
N GLY A 46 -4.77 -0.06 -14.75
CA GLY A 46 -3.54 -0.85 -14.90
C GLY A 46 -2.23 -0.05 -14.79
N GLN A 47 -2.26 1.29 -14.82
CA GLN A 47 -1.05 2.13 -14.64
C GLN A 47 -0.88 2.71 -13.24
N VAL A 48 -1.81 2.44 -12.32
CA VAL A 48 -1.73 2.97 -10.95
C VAL A 48 -0.52 2.41 -10.20
N GLU A 49 0.29 3.32 -9.66
CA GLU A 49 1.49 3.00 -8.91
C GLU A 49 1.31 3.15 -7.40
N ILE A 50 1.86 2.22 -6.63
CA ILE A 50 2.04 2.33 -5.19
C ILE A 50 3.53 2.22 -4.86
N ILE A 51 4.03 3.14 -4.04
CA ILE A 51 5.42 3.15 -3.57
C ILE A 51 5.47 2.56 -2.16
N ALA A 52 6.34 1.59 -1.95
CA ALA A 52 6.67 1.02 -0.64
C ALA A 52 8.13 1.30 -0.26
N MET A 53 8.50 0.99 0.99
CA MET A 53 9.87 1.17 1.48
C MET A 53 10.64 -0.14 1.38
N ASN A 54 11.93 -0.10 1.07
CA ASN A 54 12.81 -1.26 1.14
C ASN A 54 12.80 -1.83 2.56
N ASN A 55 12.84 -3.16 2.69
CA ASN A 55 12.71 -3.93 3.93
C ASN A 55 11.32 -3.84 4.61
N ASN A 56 10.28 -3.43 3.88
CA ASN A 56 8.91 -3.47 4.42
C ASN A 56 8.43 -4.90 4.71
N PHE A 57 7.50 -5.01 5.65
CA PHE A 57 6.72 -6.23 5.86
C PHE A 57 5.22 -5.93 5.96
N HIS A 58 4.52 -6.12 4.85
CA HIS A 58 3.07 -5.87 4.76
C HIS A 58 2.19 -7.13 4.74
N GLY A 59 2.80 -8.30 4.90
CA GLY A 59 2.12 -9.60 4.91
C GLY A 59 2.56 -10.51 3.77
N ARG A 60 1.79 -11.58 3.53
CA ARG A 60 2.18 -12.70 2.64
C ARG A 60 1.20 -12.99 1.51
N THR A 61 0.18 -12.16 1.35
CA THR A 61 -0.70 -12.20 0.17
C THR A 61 0.04 -11.69 -1.07
N LEU A 62 -0.42 -12.06 -2.27
CA LEU A 62 0.25 -11.65 -3.51
C LEU A 62 0.38 -10.12 -3.64
N GLY A 63 -0.63 -9.33 -3.26
CA GLY A 63 -0.54 -7.86 -3.30
C GLY A 63 0.52 -7.34 -2.33
N SER A 64 0.52 -7.82 -1.08
CA SER A 64 1.56 -7.47 -0.09
C SER A 64 2.97 -7.87 -0.55
N LEU A 65 3.13 -9.08 -1.08
CA LEU A 65 4.41 -9.56 -1.61
C LEU A 65 4.90 -8.73 -2.80
N SER A 66 3.99 -8.14 -3.57
CA SER A 66 4.34 -7.27 -4.70
C SER A 66 4.97 -5.94 -4.26
N LEU A 67 4.78 -5.54 -3.02
CA LEU A 67 5.42 -4.36 -2.42
C LEU A 67 6.80 -4.68 -1.82
N SER A 68 7.16 -5.96 -1.69
CA SER A 68 8.43 -6.39 -1.07
C SER A 68 9.62 -6.24 -2.01
N ASN A 69 10.75 -5.77 -1.48
CA ASN A 69 12.05 -5.83 -2.16
C ASN A 69 12.84 -7.12 -1.83
N HIS A 70 12.33 -8.02 -0.98
CA HIS A 70 12.99 -9.29 -0.65
C HIS A 70 12.64 -10.40 -1.64
N ASP A 71 13.62 -10.86 -2.42
CA ASP A 71 13.43 -11.91 -3.43
C ASP A 71 13.00 -13.26 -2.84
N ALA A 72 13.46 -13.58 -1.63
CA ALA A 72 13.04 -14.80 -0.94
C ALA A 72 11.52 -14.84 -0.66
N TYR A 73 10.89 -13.67 -0.47
CA TYR A 73 9.43 -13.59 -0.29
C TYR A 73 8.65 -13.67 -1.61
N LYS A 74 9.30 -13.36 -2.74
CA LYS A 74 8.67 -13.30 -4.07
C LYS A 74 8.84 -14.59 -4.88
N SER A 75 9.93 -15.31 -4.63
CA SER A 75 10.32 -16.51 -5.39
C SER A 75 9.19 -17.55 -5.43
N GLY A 76 8.83 -17.98 -6.64
CA GLY A 76 7.76 -18.96 -6.87
C GLY A 76 6.34 -18.40 -7.00
N PHE A 77 6.13 -17.09 -6.82
CA PHE A 77 4.79 -16.45 -6.83
C PHE A 77 4.54 -15.54 -8.04
N HIS A 78 5.44 -15.52 -9.02
CA HIS A 78 5.31 -14.67 -10.20
C HIS A 78 4.18 -15.14 -11.16
N PRO A 79 3.50 -14.23 -11.88
CA PRO A 79 3.69 -12.78 -11.85
C PRO A 79 3.06 -12.13 -10.61
N LEU A 80 3.72 -11.09 -10.11
CA LEU A 80 3.23 -10.26 -9.01
C LEU A 80 2.44 -9.05 -9.55
N LEU A 81 1.73 -8.36 -8.65
CA LEU A 81 0.95 -7.17 -8.96
C LEU A 81 1.87 -6.10 -9.59
N GLN A 82 1.44 -5.60 -10.75
CA GLN A 82 2.16 -4.54 -11.47
C GLN A 82 1.88 -3.16 -10.86
N GLY A 83 2.76 -2.20 -11.12
CA GLY A 83 2.63 -0.84 -10.58
C GLY A 83 3.03 -0.76 -9.11
N THR A 84 4.04 -1.51 -8.70
CA THR A 84 4.70 -1.34 -7.40
C THR A 84 6.11 -0.81 -7.61
N LYS A 85 6.52 0.11 -6.73
CA LYS A 85 7.88 0.67 -6.67
C LYS A 85 8.38 0.57 -5.24
N THR A 86 9.70 0.45 -5.06
CA THR A 86 10.31 0.54 -3.73
C THR A 86 11.38 1.62 -3.70
N VAL A 87 11.50 2.27 -2.55
CA VAL A 87 12.55 3.25 -2.24
C VAL A 87 13.18 2.96 -0.87
N ASP A 88 14.38 3.45 -0.60
CA ASP A 88 15.08 3.27 0.66
C ASP A 88 14.35 3.96 1.81
N PHE A 89 14.21 3.24 2.93
CA PHE A 89 13.56 3.76 4.12
C PHE A 89 14.35 4.96 4.67
N GLY A 90 13.67 6.09 4.84
CA GLY A 90 14.29 7.34 5.31
C GLY A 90 14.93 8.20 4.22
N ASP A 91 14.97 7.75 2.96
CA ASP A 91 15.48 8.55 1.84
C ASP A 91 14.35 9.40 1.21
N ILE A 92 14.23 10.63 1.69
CA ILE A 92 13.21 11.58 1.20
C ILE A 92 13.48 12.04 -0.24
N GLU A 93 14.74 12.07 -0.67
CA GLU A 93 15.11 12.52 -2.02
C GLU A 93 14.69 11.46 -3.03
N GLN A 94 15.02 10.19 -2.77
CA GLN A 94 14.62 9.08 -3.61
C GLN A 94 13.09 8.92 -3.63
N LEU A 95 12.42 9.06 -2.49
CA LEU A 95 10.96 9.05 -2.44
C LEU A 95 10.36 10.15 -3.32
N THR A 96 10.87 11.38 -3.22
CA THR A 96 10.39 12.52 -4.01
C THR A 96 10.57 12.27 -5.51
N GLN A 97 11.71 11.69 -5.92
CA GLN A 97 11.97 11.36 -7.32
C GLN A 97 11.12 10.20 -7.85
N ALA A 98 10.73 9.26 -6.98
CA ALA A 98 9.91 8.11 -7.37
C ALA A 98 8.44 8.45 -7.61
N ILE A 99 7.94 9.54 -7.01
CA ILE A 99 6.57 10.02 -7.20
C ILE A 99 6.37 10.46 -8.66
N SER A 100 5.36 9.89 -9.30
CA SER A 100 4.98 10.19 -10.68
C SER A 100 3.52 10.65 -10.76
N PRO A 101 3.05 11.16 -11.92
CA PRO A 101 1.63 11.39 -12.16
C PRO A 101 0.76 10.15 -11.86
N ASN A 102 1.31 8.94 -12.03
CA ASN A 102 0.63 7.67 -11.82
C ASN A 102 0.68 7.14 -10.37
N THR A 103 1.36 7.82 -9.44
CA THR A 103 1.43 7.39 -8.03
C THR A 103 0.14 7.69 -7.28
N ALA A 104 -0.59 6.65 -6.85
CA ALA A 104 -1.81 6.81 -6.05
C ALA A 104 -1.55 6.79 -4.54
N ALA A 105 -0.53 6.05 -4.08
CA ALA A 105 -0.22 5.95 -2.66
C ALA A 105 1.26 5.69 -2.39
N ILE A 106 1.68 6.08 -1.19
CA ILE A 106 2.90 5.64 -0.53
C ILE A 106 2.46 4.84 0.69
N ILE A 107 2.95 3.62 0.84
CA ILE A 107 2.72 2.77 2.01
C ILE A 107 4.03 2.61 2.76
N LEU A 108 4.01 2.92 4.06
CA LEU A 108 5.19 2.88 4.92
C LEU A 108 4.83 2.50 6.34
N GLU A 109 5.79 1.93 7.05
CA GLU A 109 5.75 1.69 8.48
C GLU A 109 6.43 2.88 9.18
N PRO A 110 5.82 3.53 10.19
CA PRO A 110 6.47 4.64 10.89
C PRO A 110 7.82 4.25 11.53
N ILE A 111 7.93 2.98 11.93
CA ILE A 111 9.14 2.29 12.35
C ILE A 111 9.04 0.89 11.74
N GLN A 112 10.05 0.46 10.99
CA GLN A 112 10.09 -0.90 10.42
C GLN A 112 10.39 -1.93 11.52
N GLY A 113 9.63 -3.03 11.51
CA GLY A 113 9.73 -4.12 12.49
C GLY A 113 10.88 -5.09 12.27
#